data_AF-Q1YM08-F1
#
_entry.id   AF-Q1YM08-F1
#
_cell.length_a   1.000
_cell.length_b   1.000
_cell.length_c   1.000
_cell.angle_alpha   90.00
_cell.angle_beta   90.00
_cell.angle_gamma   90.00
#
_symmetry.space_group_name_H-M   'P 1'
#
loop_
_entity.id
_entity.type
_entity.pdbx_description
1 polymer ?
#
loop_
_entity_poly.entity_id
_entity_poly.type
_entity_poly.pdbx_seq_one_letter_code
_entity_poly.pdbx_strand_id
1 'polypeptide(L)'
;MFSQRRDAAGLPRGRPMSEDRIASLIVDEDSLCLLVADFYDRVRADPVLGPVFEGAVVDWPAHLERLTAFWSSVMLTSGRYKGNPFAVHHRHRGEIDLAMFDRWLGLWRETTSRRFPAATAAVFHEKAERIADSLKAGLFFRPELADLRPANPRGQ
;
A
#
# COMPACT_ATOMS: atom_id res chain seq x y z
N MET A 1 40.67 33.71 -42.36
CA MET A 1 40.58 34.74 -41.32
C MET A 1 39.13 34.80 -40.84
N PHE A 2 38.89 34.54 -39.54
CA PHE A 2 37.69 34.79 -38.72
C PHE A 2 36.32 34.32 -39.28
N SER A 3 35.69 33.23 -38.80
CA SER A 3 35.13 32.97 -37.46
C SER A 3 34.21 34.08 -36.96
N GLN A 4 32.88 33.85 -36.89
CA GLN A 4 32.13 33.88 -35.61
C GLN A 4 30.70 33.30 -35.68
N ARG A 5 30.57 32.10 -35.11
CA ARG A 5 29.50 31.54 -34.23
C ARG A 5 28.13 32.24 -34.15
N ARG A 6 27.07 31.45 -34.39
CA ARG A 6 25.83 31.47 -33.59
C ARG A 6 25.58 30.06 -33.05
N ASP A 7 26.19 29.76 -31.92
CA ASP A 7 25.80 28.63 -31.07
C ASP A 7 24.94 29.20 -29.94
N ALA A 8 23.62 29.10 -30.06
CA ALA A 8 22.73 29.14 -28.90
C ALA A 8 22.29 27.70 -28.63
N ALA A 9 23.24 26.89 -28.15
CA ALA A 9 22.97 25.57 -27.62
C ALA A 9 22.03 25.73 -26.42
N GLY A 10 20.81 25.22 -26.56
CA GLY A 10 19.86 25.14 -25.47
C GLY A 10 20.49 24.40 -24.29
N LEU A 11 20.42 25.02 -23.12
CA LEU A 11 20.73 24.36 -21.85
C LEU A 11 20.01 23.01 -21.82
N PRO A 12 20.66 21.88 -21.49
CA PRO A 12 19.93 20.68 -21.20
C PRO A 12 19.05 20.97 -19.99
N ARG A 13 17.73 21.10 -20.22
CA ARG A 13 16.75 21.04 -19.14
C ARG A 13 16.98 19.71 -18.46
N GLY A 14 17.56 19.74 -17.26
CA GLY A 14 17.72 18.56 -16.44
C GLY A 14 16.37 17.85 -16.39
N ARG A 15 16.37 16.56 -16.72
CA ARG A 15 15.20 15.70 -16.51
C ARG A 15 14.70 15.96 -15.08
N PRO A 16 13.40 16.25 -14.86
CA PRO A 16 12.90 16.35 -13.49
C PRO A 16 13.33 15.07 -12.76
N MET A 17 13.97 15.22 -11.59
CA MET A 17 14.23 14.08 -10.73
C MET A 17 12.90 13.36 -10.56
N SER A 18 12.82 12.08 -10.97
CA SER A 18 11.57 11.32 -10.87
C SER A 18 11.08 11.34 -9.42
N GLU A 19 9.78 11.48 -9.22
CA GLU A 19 9.15 11.48 -7.89
C GLU A 19 9.57 10.25 -7.08
N ASP A 20 9.76 9.11 -7.76
CA ASP A 20 10.33 7.87 -7.22
C ASP A 20 11.71 8.07 -6.57
N ARG A 21 12.57 8.90 -7.18
CA ARG A 21 13.92 9.18 -6.67
C ARG A 21 13.89 10.15 -5.48
N ILE A 22 12.92 11.07 -5.42
CA ILE A 22 12.75 11.98 -4.28
C ILE A 22 12.14 11.24 -3.08
N ALA A 23 11.14 10.39 -3.31
CA ALA A 23 10.57 9.53 -2.29
C ALA A 23 11.65 8.60 -1.69
N SER A 24 12.52 8.03 -2.52
CA SER A 24 13.62 7.17 -2.06
C SER A 24 14.69 7.88 -1.21
N LEU A 25 14.76 9.23 -1.21
CA LEU A 25 15.68 9.99 -0.35
C LEU A 25 15.08 10.31 1.02
N ILE A 26 13.76 10.19 1.17
CA ILE A 26 13.02 10.52 2.40
C ILE A 26 12.52 9.24 3.09
N VAL A 27 12.33 8.16 2.33
CA VAL A 27 11.89 6.87 2.84
C VAL A 27 13.09 5.96 3.00
N ASP A 28 13.40 5.63 4.25
CA ASP A 28 14.37 4.62 4.68
C ASP A 28 13.74 3.66 5.71
N GLU A 29 14.54 2.71 6.21
CA GLU A 29 14.08 1.69 7.16
C GLU A 29 13.57 2.28 8.48
N ASP A 30 14.22 3.32 9.00
CA ASP A 30 13.83 3.94 10.27
C ASP A 30 12.50 4.69 10.11
N SER A 31 12.33 5.42 9.01
CA SER A 31 11.08 6.11 8.69
C SER A 31 9.91 5.13 8.51
N LEU A 32 10.16 3.95 7.91
CA LEU A 32 9.16 2.90 7.76
C LEU A 32 8.81 2.25 9.10
N CYS A 33 9.81 1.99 9.95
CA CYS A 33 9.59 1.47 11.30
C CYS A 33 8.68 2.40 12.11
N LEU A 34 8.98 3.70 12.11
CA LEU A 34 8.18 4.70 12.82
C LEU A 34 6.78 4.88 12.20
N LEU A 35 6.66 4.82 10.88
CA LEU A 35 5.37 4.86 10.19
C LEU A 35 4.49 3.68 10.59
N VAL A 36 5.04 2.46 10.56
CA VAL A 36 4.31 1.24 10.88
C VAL A 36 3.88 1.24 12.34
N ALA A 37 4.76 1.66 13.26
CA ALA A 37 4.42 1.79 14.67
C ALA A 37 3.24 2.76 14.90
N ASP A 38 3.34 4.01 14.42
CA ASP A 38 2.27 5.04 14.57
C ASP A 38 0.96 4.57 13.92
N PHE A 39 1.05 3.96 12.73
CA PHE A 39 -0.13 3.44 12.06
C PHE A 39 -0.82 2.34 12.87
N TYR A 40 -0.07 1.38 13.42
CA TYR A 40 -0.68 0.29 14.17
C TYR A 40 -1.14 0.68 15.58
N ASP A 41 -0.55 1.69 16.21
CA ASP A 41 -1.12 2.28 17.43
C ASP A 41 -2.56 2.79 17.18
N ARG A 42 -2.80 3.36 15.99
CA ARG A 42 -4.13 3.84 15.57
C ARG A 42 -5.07 2.71 15.22
N VAL A 43 -4.59 1.70 14.48
CA VAL A 43 -5.39 0.51 14.14
C VAL A 43 -5.86 -0.20 15.40
N ARG A 44 -4.99 -0.33 16.42
CA ARG A 44 -5.32 -0.95 17.70
C ARG A 44 -6.34 -0.14 18.51
N ALA A 45 -6.30 1.19 18.40
CA ALA A 45 -7.25 2.08 19.04
C ALA A 45 -8.60 2.19 18.29
N ASP A 46 -8.67 1.76 17.02
CA ASP A 46 -9.91 1.79 16.25
C ASP A 46 -10.89 0.72 16.77
N PRO A 47 -12.15 1.08 17.07
CA PRO A 47 -13.11 0.18 17.71
C PRO A 47 -13.57 -0.97 16.82
N VAL A 48 -13.32 -0.92 15.51
CA VAL A 48 -13.70 -1.98 14.57
C VAL A 48 -12.51 -2.81 14.13
N LEU A 49 -11.37 -2.17 13.83
CA LEU A 49 -10.16 -2.87 13.42
C LEU A 49 -9.43 -3.49 14.61
N GLY A 50 -9.35 -2.78 15.73
CA GLY A 50 -8.60 -3.18 16.92
C GLY A 50 -8.93 -4.61 17.38
N PRO A 51 -10.22 -4.97 17.59
CA PRO A 51 -10.60 -6.32 18.00
C PRO A 51 -10.14 -7.43 17.05
N VAL A 52 -10.14 -7.20 15.73
CA VAL A 52 -9.69 -8.19 14.73
C VAL A 52 -8.18 -8.43 14.87
N PHE A 53 -7.40 -7.36 15.03
CA PHE A 53 -5.95 -7.49 15.17
C PHE A 53 -5.55 -8.05 16.54
N GLU A 54 -6.16 -7.63 17.64
CA GLU A 54 -5.88 -8.17 18.97
C GLU A 54 -6.29 -9.65 19.10
N GLY A 55 -7.30 -10.11 18.35
CA GLY A 55 -7.64 -11.53 18.25
C GLY A 55 -6.65 -12.36 17.43
N ALA A 56 -5.98 -11.74 16.44
CA ALA A 56 -5.10 -12.43 15.50
C ALA A 56 -3.59 -12.32 15.83
N VAL A 57 -3.17 -11.29 16.58
CA VAL A 57 -1.76 -10.97 16.84
C VAL A 57 -1.43 -11.21 18.30
N VAL A 58 -0.51 -12.14 18.56
CA VAL A 58 -0.04 -12.45 19.92
C VAL A 58 1.23 -11.68 20.28
N ASP A 59 2.20 -11.66 19.37
CA ASP A 59 3.48 -10.96 19.55
C ASP A 59 3.49 -9.69 18.69
N TRP A 60 3.16 -8.57 19.33
CA TRP A 60 3.10 -7.26 18.67
C TRP A 60 4.47 -6.79 18.15
N PRO A 61 5.57 -6.81 18.94
CA PRO A 61 6.90 -6.50 18.41
C PRO A 61 7.26 -7.27 17.14
N ALA A 62 7.12 -8.60 17.14
CA ALA A 62 7.43 -9.42 15.97
C ALA A 62 6.50 -9.12 14.78
N HIS A 63 5.22 -8.80 15.06
CA HIS A 63 4.28 -8.41 14.02
C HIS A 63 4.67 -7.10 13.35
N LEU A 64 5.04 -6.09 14.13
CA LEU A 64 5.48 -4.78 13.61
C LEU A 64 6.77 -4.92 12.80
N GLU A 65 7.74 -5.72 13.23
CA GLU A 65 8.94 -6.01 12.44
C GLU A 65 8.60 -6.62 11.06
N ARG A 66 7.67 -7.59 11.04
CA ARG A 66 7.22 -8.21 9.79
C ARG A 66 6.53 -7.22 8.86
N LEU A 67 5.75 -6.29 9.40
CA LEU A 67 5.07 -5.24 8.63
C LEU A 67 6.04 -4.18 8.13
N THR A 68 7.05 -3.81 8.91
CA THR A 68 8.15 -2.95 8.46
C THR A 68 8.89 -3.62 7.31
N ALA A 69 9.21 -4.92 7.41
CA ALA A 69 9.81 -5.67 6.31
C ALA A 69 8.91 -5.71 5.07
N PHE A 70 7.58 -5.84 5.25
CA PHE A 70 6.60 -5.80 4.15
C PHE A 70 6.65 -4.45 3.41
N TRP A 71 6.55 -3.34 4.15
CA TRP A 71 6.59 -2.01 3.54
C TRP A 71 7.96 -1.67 2.97
N SER A 72 9.05 -2.16 3.55
CA SER A 72 10.39 -2.06 2.98
C SER A 72 10.47 -2.78 1.62
N SER A 73 9.93 -4.00 1.50
CA SER A 73 9.85 -4.67 0.18
C SER A 73 9.01 -3.89 -0.83
N VAL A 74 7.91 -3.26 -0.39
CA VAL A 74 6.97 -2.53 -1.26
C VAL A 74 7.53 -1.19 -1.73
N MET A 75 8.23 -0.47 -0.85
CA MET A 75 8.70 0.89 -1.10
C MET A 75 10.15 0.93 -1.60
N LEU A 76 11.01 0.09 -1.03
CA LEU A 76 12.45 0.11 -1.25
C LEU A 76 12.93 -1.06 -2.11
N THR A 77 12.03 -1.98 -2.49
CA THR A 77 12.38 -3.21 -3.24
C THR A 77 13.43 -4.06 -2.52
N SER A 78 13.47 -3.99 -1.19
CA SER A 78 14.52 -4.64 -0.37
C SER A 78 14.44 -6.17 -0.39
N GLY A 79 13.26 -6.73 -0.68
CA GLY A 79 13.02 -8.17 -0.67
C GLY A 79 13.05 -8.81 0.72
N ARG A 80 13.01 -8.03 1.80
CA ARG A 80 13.07 -8.51 3.20
C ARG A 80 11.85 -9.34 3.59
N TYR A 81 10.66 -8.96 3.10
CA TYR A 81 9.44 -9.71 3.37
C TYR A 81 9.33 -10.96 2.50
N LYS A 82 9.14 -12.12 3.14
CA LYS A 82 9.00 -13.44 2.50
C LYS A 82 7.62 -14.08 2.73
N GLY A 83 6.67 -13.35 3.29
CA GLY A 83 5.34 -13.87 3.61
C GLY A 83 4.36 -13.82 2.43
N ASN A 84 3.18 -14.39 2.64
CA ASN A 84 2.07 -14.32 1.70
C ASN A 84 0.91 -13.54 2.35
N PRO A 85 0.73 -12.24 2.03
CA PRO A 85 -0.32 -11.43 2.63
C PRO A 85 -1.71 -12.02 2.38
N PHE A 86 -1.98 -12.49 1.16
CA PHE A 86 -3.27 -13.06 0.80
C PHE A 86 -3.64 -14.26 1.68
N ALA A 87 -2.72 -15.20 1.88
CA ALA A 87 -2.96 -16.39 2.70
C ALA A 87 -3.31 -16.04 4.16
N VAL A 88 -2.68 -15.00 4.72
CA VAL A 88 -2.97 -14.52 6.08
C VAL A 88 -4.39 -13.91 6.13
N HIS A 89 -4.73 -13.00 5.22
CA HIS A 89 -6.07 -12.39 5.23
C HIS A 89 -7.16 -13.43 4.92
N HIS A 90 -6.89 -14.43 4.07
CA HIS A 90 -7.84 -15.50 3.77
C HIS A 90 -8.16 -16.36 4.99
N ARG A 91 -7.16 -16.62 5.86
CA ARG A 91 -7.38 -17.33 7.13
C ARG A 91 -8.39 -16.60 8.04
N HIS A 92 -8.39 -15.27 8.00
CA HIS A 92 -9.26 -14.41 8.82
C HIS A 92 -10.47 -13.88 8.04
N ARG A 93 -10.79 -14.42 6.86
CA ARG A 93 -11.85 -13.90 5.99
C ARG A 93 -13.26 -13.87 6.60
N GLY A 94 -13.50 -14.63 7.68
CA GLY A 94 -14.77 -14.62 8.41
C GLY A 94 -14.93 -13.40 9.33
N GLU A 95 -13.83 -12.73 9.67
CA GLU A 95 -13.76 -11.57 10.56
C GLU A 95 -13.52 -10.26 9.79
N ILE A 96 -13.23 -10.35 8.48
CA ILE A 96 -12.90 -9.21 7.63
C ILE A 96 -14.06 -8.91 6.68
N ASP A 97 -14.52 -7.66 6.70
CA ASP A 97 -15.48 -7.14 5.72
C ASP A 97 -14.87 -6.06 4.81
N LEU A 98 -15.63 -5.62 3.80
CA LEU A 98 -15.18 -4.59 2.86
C LEU A 98 -15.00 -3.21 3.52
N ALA A 99 -15.84 -2.86 4.50
CA ALA A 99 -15.78 -1.57 5.17
C ALA A 99 -14.53 -1.43 6.06
N MET A 100 -14.01 -2.55 6.57
CA MET A 100 -12.73 -2.59 7.28
C MET A 100 -11.55 -2.19 6.39
N PHE A 101 -11.56 -2.54 5.09
CA PHE A 101 -10.53 -2.06 4.17
C PHE A 101 -10.57 -0.54 4.02
N ASP A 102 -11.75 0.05 3.87
CA ASP A 102 -11.90 1.50 3.72
C ASP A 102 -11.43 2.24 4.99
N ARG A 103 -11.77 1.71 6.18
CA ARG A 103 -11.27 2.23 7.46
C ARG A 103 -9.75 2.14 7.57
N TRP A 104 -9.19 0.98 7.26
CA TRP A 104 -7.74 0.74 7.31
C TRP A 104 -7.00 1.70 6.35
N LEU A 105 -7.51 1.87 5.13
CA LEU A 105 -6.96 2.81 4.14
C LEU A 105 -7.11 4.27 4.58
N GLY A 106 -8.22 4.62 5.25
CA GLY A 106 -8.43 5.94 5.84
C GLY A 106 -7.37 6.28 6.88
N LEU A 107 -7.15 5.38 7.85
CA LEU A 107 -6.10 5.54 8.86
C LEU A 107 -4.71 5.59 8.21
N TRP A 108 -4.45 4.76 7.20
CA TRP A 108 -3.17 4.74 6.51
C TRP A 108 -2.88 6.07 5.82
N ARG A 109 -3.89 6.63 5.14
CA ARG A 109 -3.80 7.95 4.51
C ARG A 109 -3.48 9.04 5.53
N GLU A 110 -4.21 9.08 6.64
CA GLU A 110 -3.99 10.07 7.68
C GLU A 110 -2.58 9.97 8.28
N THR A 111 -2.12 8.76 8.59
CA THR A 111 -0.80 8.56 9.19
C THR A 111 0.32 8.97 8.23
N THR A 112 0.26 8.51 6.98
CA THR A 112 1.29 8.84 5.97
C THR A 112 1.31 10.32 5.63
N SER A 113 0.16 10.99 5.49
CA SER A 113 0.06 12.43 5.21
C SER A 113 0.61 13.32 6.32
N ARG A 114 0.69 12.83 7.56
CA ARG A 114 1.28 13.59 8.67
C ARG A 114 2.78 13.37 8.83
N ARG A 115 3.29 12.24 8.34
CA ARG A 115 4.72 11.90 8.44
C ARG A 115 5.54 12.33 7.23
N PHE A 116 4.92 12.41 6.06
CA PHE A 116 5.63 12.61 4.79
C PHE A 116 5.08 13.79 4.00
N PRO A 117 5.90 14.43 3.15
CA PRO A 117 5.42 15.39 2.16
C PRO A 117 4.34 14.78 1.26
N ALA A 118 3.44 15.62 0.74
CA ALA A 118 2.28 15.18 -0.04
C ALA A 118 2.63 14.23 -1.20
N ALA A 119 3.71 14.52 -1.93
CA ALA A 119 4.17 13.68 -3.04
C ALA A 119 4.56 12.27 -2.58
N THR A 120 5.29 12.14 -1.46
CA THR A 120 5.69 10.85 -0.91
C THR A 120 4.50 10.11 -0.30
N ALA A 121 3.60 10.81 0.41
CA ALA A 121 2.39 10.21 0.96
C ALA A 121 1.49 9.63 -0.15
N ALA A 122 1.34 10.33 -1.28
CA ALA A 122 0.56 9.85 -2.41
C ALA A 122 1.06 8.49 -2.96
N VAL A 123 2.38 8.27 -2.99
CA VAL A 123 2.95 6.96 -3.41
C VAL A 123 2.56 5.85 -2.45
N PHE A 124 2.57 6.11 -1.13
CA PHE A 124 2.10 5.14 -0.13
C PHE A 124 0.60 4.84 -0.29
N HIS A 125 -0.22 5.86 -0.58
CA HIS A 125 -1.65 5.71 -0.77
C HIS A 125 -1.94 4.81 -1.97
N GLU A 126 -1.33 5.11 -3.12
CA GLU A 126 -1.51 4.38 -4.37
C GLU A 126 -1.11 2.90 -4.23
N LYS A 127 0.01 2.62 -3.56
CA LYS A 127 0.46 1.24 -3.29
C LYS A 127 -0.49 0.51 -2.34
N ALA A 128 -0.94 1.16 -1.26
CA ALA A 128 -1.89 0.57 -0.33
C ALA A 128 -3.23 0.23 -0.98
N GLU A 129 -3.76 1.11 -1.82
CA GLU A 129 -5.01 0.89 -2.56
C GLU A 129 -4.90 -0.30 -3.50
N ARG A 130 -3.82 -0.41 -4.27
CA ARG A 130 -3.59 -1.58 -5.16
C ARG A 130 -3.54 -2.89 -4.40
N ILE A 131 -2.86 -2.91 -3.25
CA ILE A 131 -2.79 -4.10 -2.38
C ILE A 131 -4.18 -4.44 -1.86
N ALA A 132 -4.92 -3.45 -1.36
CA ALA A 132 -6.28 -3.64 -0.86
C ALA A 132 -7.22 -4.16 -1.96
N ASP A 133 -7.16 -3.62 -3.17
CA ASP A 133 -7.97 -4.07 -4.31
C ASP A 133 -7.66 -5.52 -4.69
N SER A 134 -6.38 -5.90 -4.72
CA SER A 134 -5.98 -7.29 -4.96
C SER A 134 -6.49 -8.25 -3.88
N LEU A 135 -6.40 -7.85 -2.60
CA LEU A 135 -6.92 -8.65 -1.49
C LEU A 135 -8.45 -8.75 -1.55
N LYS A 136 -9.16 -7.65 -1.77
CA LYS A 136 -10.62 -7.64 -1.89
C LYS A 136 -11.08 -8.56 -3.03
N ALA A 137 -10.42 -8.45 -4.20
CA ALA A 137 -10.70 -9.32 -5.33
C ALA A 137 -10.52 -10.80 -4.97
N GLY A 138 -9.45 -11.19 -4.29
CA GLY A 138 -9.25 -12.58 -3.92
C GLY A 138 -10.14 -13.10 -2.78
N LEU A 139 -10.48 -12.25 -1.79
CA LEU A 139 -11.22 -12.66 -0.59
C LEU A 139 -12.73 -12.73 -0.81
N PHE A 140 -13.27 -11.82 -1.61
CA PHE A 140 -14.71 -11.66 -1.80
C PHE A 140 -15.20 -12.11 -3.17
N PHE A 141 -14.31 -12.61 -4.04
CA PHE A 141 -14.73 -13.27 -5.27
C PHE A 141 -15.55 -14.52 -4.94
N ARG A 142 -16.82 -14.52 -5.40
CA ARG A 142 -17.74 -15.65 -5.27
C ARG A 142 -17.97 -16.29 -6.64
N PRO A 143 -17.25 -17.38 -6.97
CA PRO A 143 -17.43 -18.05 -8.27
C PRO A 143 -18.85 -18.63 -8.44
N GLU A 144 -19.50 -19.05 -7.34
CA GLU A 144 -20.85 -19.65 -7.40
C GLU A 144 -21.93 -18.68 -7.93
N LEU A 145 -21.73 -17.36 -7.78
CA LEU A 145 -22.66 -16.34 -8.31
C LEU A 145 -22.37 -16.00 -9.78
N ALA A 146 -21.18 -16.32 -10.30
CA ALA A 146 -20.80 -16.08 -11.68
C ALA A 146 -21.46 -17.09 -12.65
N ASP A 147 -21.73 -18.30 -12.16
CA ASP A 147 -22.38 -19.37 -12.92
C ASP A 147 -23.92 -19.25 -12.97
N LEU A 148 -24.53 -18.37 -12.17
CA LEU A 148 -25.98 -18.12 -12.16
C LEU A 148 -26.47 -17.13 -13.24
N ARG A 149 -25.74 -16.99 -14.35
CA ARG A 149 -26.23 -16.19 -15.50
C ARG A 149 -27.59 -16.75 -15.94
N PRO A 150 -28.65 -15.92 -16.06
CA PRO A 150 -29.93 -16.40 -16.52
C PRO A 150 -29.77 -17.01 -17.91
N ALA A 151 -30.25 -18.25 -18.08
CA ALA A 151 -30.34 -18.90 -19.38
C ALA A 151 -31.12 -17.97 -20.31
N ASN A 152 -30.46 -17.47 -21.35
CA ASN A 152 -31.04 -16.61 -22.37
C ASN A 152 -32.23 -17.36 -23.02
N PRO A 153 -33.48 -16.92 -22.88
CA PRO A 153 -34.61 -17.54 -23.55
C PRO A 153 -34.63 -17.03 -24.99
N ARG A 154 -33.79 -17.61 -25.86
CA ARG A 154 -33.96 -17.46 -27.31
C ARG A 154 -34.52 -18.75 -27.87
N GLY A 155 -35.84 -18.77 -27.97
CA GLY A 155 -36.61 -19.77 -28.66
C GLY A 155 -38.02 -19.26 -28.89
N GLN A 156 -38.17 -18.29 -29.78
CA GLN A 156 -39.35 -18.09 -30.65
C GLN A 156 -38.87 -17.46 -31.95
#